data_AF-A0A2Z6N2X3-F1
#
_entry.id   AF-A0A2Z6N2X3-F1
#
_cell.length_a   1.000
_cell.length_b   1.000
_cell.length_c   1.000
_cell.angle_alpha   90.00
_cell.angle_beta   90.00
_cell.angle_gamma   90.00
#
_symmetry.space_group_name_H-M   'P 1'
#
loop_
_entity.id
_entity.type
_entity.pdbx_description
1 polymer ?
#
loop_
_entity_poly.entity_id
_entity_poly.type
_entity_poly.pdbx_seq_one_letter_code
_entity_poly.pdbx_strand_id
1 'polypeptide(L)' 'MLWDHSERLILAFALLNSGPGTTNRITKNLRVCGDCHTLIKMISKLVSREIIMKDSDAYAHVVEIGELMEVC' A
#
# COMPACT_ATOMS: atom_id res chain seq x y z
N MET A 1 -0.29 17.58 6.61
CA MET A 1 -0.86 17.33 7.95
C MET A 1 -0.87 15.82 8.17
N LEU A 2 -0.53 15.35 9.38
CA LEU A 2 -0.43 13.91 9.70
C LEU A 2 -1.78 13.15 9.64
N TRP A 3 -2.88 13.86 9.39
CA TRP A 3 -4.25 13.36 9.40
C TRP A 3 -4.73 12.84 8.02
N ASP A 4 -3.96 13.07 6.95
CA ASP A 4 -4.27 12.64 5.58
C ASP A 4 -3.52 11.37 5.12
N HIS A 5 -2.72 10.75 6.00
CA HIS A 5 -1.79 9.67 5.61
C HIS A 5 -1.84 8.43 6.51
N SER A 6 -3.04 8.01 6.92
CA SER A 6 -3.20 6.81 7.78
C SER A 6 -2.61 5.53 7.18
N GLU A 7 -2.38 5.48 5.86
CA GLU A 7 -1.75 4.38 5.15
C GLU A 7 -0.32 4.11 5.64
N ARG A 8 0.44 5.17 5.96
CA ARG A 8 1.82 5.04 6.43
C ARG A 8 1.86 4.30 7.75
N LEU A 9 0.92 4.61 8.64
CA LEU A 9 0.78 3.96 9.93
C LEU A 9 0.31 2.51 9.77
N ILE A 10 -0.69 2.27 8.92
CA ILE A 10 -1.19 0.92 8.64
C ILE A 10 -0.07 0.04 8.06
N LEU A 11 0.72 0.56 7.12
CA LEU A 11 1.84 -0.16 6.54
C LEU A 11 2.94 -0.45 7.58
N ALA A 12 3.31 0.54 8.39
CA ALA A 12 4.28 0.34 9.46
C ALA A 12 3.81 -0.76 10.43
N PHE A 13 2.54 -0.72 10.83
CA PHE A 13 1.95 -1.73 11.70
C PHE A 13 1.92 -3.12 11.04
N ALA A 14 1.54 -3.21 9.76
CA ALA A 14 1.52 -4.45 9.01
C ALA A 14 2.92 -5.09 8.93
N LEU A 15 3.96 -4.29 8.68
CA LEU A 15 5.34 -4.78 8.62
C LEU A 15 5.88 -5.23 9.98
N LEU A 16 5.53 -4.51 11.05
CA LEU A 16 5.94 -4.86 12.42
C LEU A 16 5.27 -6.15 12.93
N ASN A 17 4.03 -6.41 12.52
CA ASN A 17 3.25 -7.57 12.99
C ASN A 17 3.30 -8.77 12.03
N SER A 18 3.93 -8.66 10.86
CA SER A 18 4.04 -9.75 9.88
C SER A 18 5.47 -10.25 9.71
N GLY A 19 5.63 -11.56 9.57
CA GLY A 19 6.93 -12.20 9.32
C GLY A 19 7.47 -11.94 7.91
N PRO A 20 8.77 -12.13 7.67
CA PRO A 20 9.38 -12.07 6.34
C PRO A 20 8.64 -12.95 5.33
N GLY A 21 8.43 -12.44 4.11
CA GLY A 21 7.71 -13.18 3.05
C GLY A 21 6.19 -13.20 3.19
N THR A 22 5.61 -12.55 4.21
CA THR A 22 4.15 -12.46 4.36
C THR A 22 3.58 -11.37 3.45
N THR A 23 2.53 -11.72 2.70
CA THR A 23 1.71 -10.76 1.94
C THR A 23 0.86 -9.91 2.88
N ASN A 24 0.99 -8.59 2.80
CA ASN A 24 0.21 -7.66 3.60
C ASN A 24 -0.94 -7.06 2.77
N ARG A 25 -2.18 -7.21 3.22
CA ARG A 25 -3.37 -6.64 2.55
C ARG A 25 -3.88 -5.44 3.32
N ILE A 26 -3.92 -4.28 2.66
CA ILE A 26 -4.37 -3.01 3.22
C ILE A 26 -5.59 -2.53 2.45
N THR A 27 -6.73 -2.36 3.13
CA THR A 27 -7.96 -1.84 2.52
C THR A 27 -8.32 -0.50 3.16
N LYS A 28 -8.56 0.53 2.35
CA LYS A 28 -9.05 1.83 2.77
C LYS A 28 -10.32 2.16 1.99
N ASN A 29 -11.33 2.69 2.66
CA ASN A 29 -12.57 3.13 2.02
C ASN A 29 -12.51 4.59 1.53
N LEU A 30 -11.30 5.16 1.47
CA LEU A 30 -11.03 6.51 1.02
C LEU A 30 -9.88 6.45 0.02
N ARG A 31 -9.87 7.39 -0.93
CA ARG A 31 -8.76 7.59 -1.87
C ARG A 31 -7.45 7.78 -1.11
N VAL A 32 -6.42 7.13 -1.61
CA VAL A 32 -5.06 7.24 -1.09
C VAL A 32 -4.34 8.37 -1.85
N CYS A 33 -3.54 9.17 -1.16
CA CYS A 33 -2.81 10.24 -1.84
C CYS A 33 -1.60 9.69 -2.62
N GLY A 34 -1.16 10.42 -3.66
CA GLY A 34 -0.01 10.03 -4.50
C GLY A 34 1.30 9.82 -3.72
N ASP A 35 1.52 10.61 -2.65
CA ASP A 35 2.69 10.44 -1.78
C ASP A 35 2.65 9.11 -1.04
N CYS A 36 1.48 8.69 -0.55
CA CYS A 36 1.30 7.40 0.11
C CYS A 36 1.46 6.24 -0.89
N HIS A 37 0.91 6.35 -2.11
CA HIS A 37 1.16 5.34 -3.15
C HIS A 37 2.66 5.16 -3.42
N THR A 38 3.38 6.27 -3.59
CA THR A 38 4.81 6.25 -3.87
C THR A 38 5.59 5.62 -2.72
N LEU A 39 5.27 6.00 -1.48
CA LEU A 39 5.91 5.45 -0.29
C LEU A 39 5.65 3.94 -0.15
N ILE A 40 4.42 3.48 -0.34
CA ILE A 40 4.06 2.06 -0.22
C ILE A 40 4.78 1.22 -1.29
N LYS A 41 4.85 1.74 -2.53
CA LYS A 41 5.59 1.10 -3.63
C LYS A 41 7.09 1.01 -3.34
N MET A 42 7.69 2.07 -2.80
CA MET A 42 9.10 2.06 -2.40
C MET A 42 9.35 1.06 -1.28
N ILE A 43 8.51 1.05 -0.25
CA ILE A 43 8.65 0.14 0.88
C ILE A 43 8.46 -1.31 0.44
N SER A 44 7.48 -1.64 -0.41
CA SER A 44 7.27 -3.00 -0.95
C SER A 44 8.55 -3.56 -1.56
N LYS A 45 9.24 -2.75 -2.37
CA LYS A 45 10.53 -3.12 -2.99
C LYS A 45 11.65 -3.23 -1.96
N LEU A 46 11.70 -2.33 -0.98
CA LEU A 46 12.73 -2.31 0.05
C LEU A 46 12.67 -3.55 0.96
N VAL A 47 11.45 -3.96 1.35
CA VAL A 47 11.25 -5.10 2.25
C VAL A 47 11.11 -6.42 1.49
N SER A 48 11.13 -6.39 0.15
CA SER A 48 10.87 -7.53 -0.74
C SER A 48 9.60 -8.30 -0.33
N ARG A 49 8.50 -7.58 -0.08
CA ARG A 49 7.19 -8.18 0.27
C ARG A 49 6.10 -7.66 -0.63
N GLU A 50 5.13 -8.54 -0.88
CA GLU A 50 3.87 -8.18 -1.50
C GLU A 50 3.02 -7.33 -0.56
N ILE A 51 2.58 -6.18 -1.06
CA ILE A 51 1.61 -5.34 -0.37
C ILE A 51 0.47 -5.09 -1.35
N ILE A 52 -0.70 -5.65 -1.02
CA ILE A 52 -1.91 -5.47 -1.82
C ILE A 52 -2.70 -4.34 -1.19
N MET A 53 -2.90 -3.27 -1.94
CA MET A 53 -3.65 -2.12 -1.48
C MET A 53 -4.95 -1.96 -2.28
N LYS A 54 -6.06 -1.83 -1.55
CA LYS A 54 -7.37 -1.53 -2.12
C LYS A 54 -7.87 -0.21 -1.54
N ASP A 55 -8.16 0.76 -2.40
CA ASP A 55 -8.79 2.02 -2.05
C ASP A 55 -10.18 2.15 -2.67
N SER A 56 -10.88 3.26 -2.40
CA SER A 56 -12.25 3.50 -2.83
C SER A 56 -12.37 4.16 -4.20
N ASP A 57 -11.28 4.22 -4.98
CA ASP A 57 -11.43 4.65 -6.37
C ASP A 57 -12.32 3.65 -7.12
N ALA A 58 -13.18 4.15 -8.01
CA ALA A 58 -14.25 3.40 -8.65
C ALA A 58 -13.76 2.27 -9.59
N TYR A 59 -12.45 2.03 -9.63
CA TYR A 59 -11.78 1.00 -10.38
C TYR A 59 -11.25 -0.04 -9.39
N ALA A 60 -11.62 -1.30 -9.56
CA ALA A 60 -11.16 -2.37 -8.68
C ALA A 60 -9.65 -2.59 -8.85
N HIS A 61 -8.83 -1.91 -8.03
CA HIS A 61 -7.38 -2.06 -8.08
C HIS A 61 -6.94 -3.36 -7.40
N VAL A 62 -6.38 -4.27 -8.19
CA VAL A 62 -5.63 -5.45 -7.71
C VAL A 62 -4.16 -5.17 -7.99
N VAL A 63 -3.39 -4.90 -6.95
CA VAL A 63 -1.94 -4.74 -7.03
C VAL A 63 -1.30 -6.08 -6.70
N GLU A 64 -0.83 -6.82 -7.71
CA GLU A 64 0.12 -7.93 -7.55
C GLU A 64 1.53 -7.48 -7.98
N ILE A 65 2.54 -8.17 -7.46
CA ILE A 65 3.95 -7.78 -7.51
C ILE A 65 4.51 -7.83 -8.94
N GLY A 66 5.02 -6.67 -9.40
CA GLY A 66 5.84 -6.58 -10.62
C GLY A 66 5.05 -6.05 -11.83
N GLU A 67 5.39 -4.83 -12.25
CA GLU A 67 4.84 -4.17 -13.45
C GLU A 67 3.33 -3.90 -13.45
N LEU A 68 2.95 -2.74 -12.93
CA LEU A 68 2.49 -1.59 -13.73
C LEU A 68 1.93 -0.55 -12.76
N MET A 69 2.35 0.69 -12.94
CA MET A 69 1.70 1.82 -12.31
C MET A 69 1.68 2.92 -13.36
N GLU A 70 0.68 2.86 -14.22
CA GLU A 70 -0.23 3.97 -14.49
C GLU A 70 -1.60 3.28 -14.52
N VAL A 71 -2.53 3.62 -13.66
CA VAL A 71 -3.40 4.78 -13.82
C VAL A 71 -3.83 5.27 -12.43
N CYS A 72 -3.92 6.59 -12.31
CA CYS A 72 -4.49 7.34 -11.19
C CYS A 72 -5.76 6.75 -10.58
#